data_AF-A0A9P6RMY2-F1
#
_entry.id   AF-A0A9P6RMY2-F1
#
_cell.length_a   1.000
_cell.length_b   1.000
_cell.length_c   1.000
_cell.angle_alpha   90.00
_cell.angle_beta   90.00
_cell.angle_gamma   90.00
#
_symmetry.space_group_name_H-M   'P 1'
#
loop_
_entity.id
_entity.type
_entity.pdbx_description
1 polymer ?
#
loop_
_entity_poly.entity_id
_entity_poly.type
_entity_poly.pdbx_seq_one_letter_code
_entity_poly.pdbx_strand_id
1 'polypeptide(L)'
;MNYINKIRSRIFSCAMNRPRSMQPMPMREQPGHAGQIRKALNLLLSAQRPYIYAGGGIILANASVELNQFADLLGCPVTNTLMGLGGFRASDRKFLGMLGMHGTYEANMAMQHCDVLIAIGARFDDRVIGDPAHFMSVPRQIIHIDIDPSSIAKRVKVDIPIVGDVKEILQAMLEQLQAGRLPVKREALAAWWAQIEQWRSIDCLNYDRTSAIVKPQFVIETLYQLTEGNAFVCSDVGQHQMWAAQYYRFDKPRRWINSGGLGTMGFGLPAAMGVKMAYPDDDVICITGEGSIQMCIQELSTCLQHNTPVKIVSLNNRYLGMVRQWQQVEYSKRYAHSYMEALPDFVKLAQAYGHVGIRIEQTVDVEPALKEALRLKDRTVFLDFQTDPTENVWPMVPAENEPGALSRVVGLFSARAYNIETLTVAPTADPSLSRMTLVTAGSEDIVEQMTKYLNRLIEVVKVIDLTAGAYLERELLLIKVRAVGKEREEIKRMAEIFRGRIIDVTDKTYTLELTGDSGKLDAFIDSIERSLILEIVRTGASGIGRGERILKL
;
A
#
# COMPACT_ATOMS: atom_id res chain seq x y z
N MET A 1 -9.34 -44.82 5.25
CA MET A 1 -8.26 -45.24 6.18
C MET A 1 -7.31 -44.05 6.39
N ASN A 2 -6.48 -44.04 7.43
CA ASN A 2 -5.95 -42.79 8.03
C ASN A 2 -4.50 -42.40 7.66
N TYR A 3 -4.18 -41.13 7.97
CA TYR A 3 -2.90 -40.48 8.30
C TYR A 3 -1.72 -41.41 8.68
N ILE A 4 -0.44 -41.09 8.44
CA ILE A 4 0.30 -39.81 8.25
C ILE A 4 1.52 -40.07 7.29
N ASN A 5 2.52 -39.28 6.87
CA ASN A 5 3.41 -38.15 7.29
C ASN A 5 4.16 -37.63 6.00
N LYS A 6 4.84 -36.47 5.88
CA LYS A 6 4.85 -35.16 6.55
C LYS A 6 5.68 -34.12 5.73
N ILE A 7 5.12 -32.96 5.35
CA ILE A 7 5.83 -31.70 5.03
C ILE A 7 5.08 -30.58 5.79
N ARG A 8 5.73 -29.49 6.22
CA ARG A 8 5.06 -28.34 6.85
C ARG A 8 4.55 -27.29 5.87
N SER A 9 3.90 -27.73 4.79
CA SER A 9 2.97 -26.89 4.03
C SER A 9 1.74 -26.60 4.90
N ARG A 10 1.32 -25.34 5.01
CA ARG A 10 0.06 -24.96 5.68
C ARG A 10 -1.06 -24.83 4.65
N ILE A 11 -1.74 -25.93 4.36
CA ILE A 11 -3.06 -25.87 3.71
C ILE A 11 -4.08 -25.48 4.78
N PHE A 12 -4.60 -24.25 4.71
CA PHE A 12 -5.63 -23.77 5.63
C PHE A 12 -7.02 -24.19 5.13
N SER A 13 -7.55 -25.30 5.65
CA SER A 13 -8.99 -25.53 5.62
C SER A 13 -9.64 -24.67 6.72
N CYS A 14 -10.13 -23.49 6.35
CA CYS A 14 -10.94 -22.70 7.26
C CYS A 14 -12.38 -23.20 7.21
N ALA A 15 -12.76 -24.02 8.20
CA ALA A 15 -14.15 -24.21 8.54
C ALA A 15 -14.69 -22.90 9.15
N MET A 16 -14.95 -21.90 8.29
CA MET A 16 -15.78 -20.78 8.69
C MET A 16 -17.10 -21.35 9.18
N ASN A 17 -17.50 -20.99 10.40
CA ASN A 17 -18.92 -21.00 10.71
C ASN A 17 -19.62 -20.26 9.55
N ARG A 18 -20.73 -20.80 9.03
CA ARG A 18 -21.74 -19.92 8.42
C ARG A 18 -21.90 -18.75 9.37
N PRO A 19 -21.99 -17.49 8.91
CA PRO A 19 -22.48 -16.46 9.80
C PRO A 19 -23.83 -16.94 10.34
N ARG A 20 -23.85 -17.36 11.62
CA ARG A 20 -25.00 -17.05 12.48
C ARG A 20 -25.25 -15.58 12.19
N SER A 21 -26.47 -15.25 11.82
CA SER A 21 -26.84 -13.85 11.64
C SER A 21 -26.34 -13.10 12.86
N MET A 22 -25.31 -12.28 12.68
CA MET A 22 -25.03 -11.21 13.61
C MET A 22 -26.21 -10.27 13.42
N GLN A 23 -27.29 -10.57 14.15
CA GLN A 23 -28.01 -9.51 14.83
C GLN A 23 -26.90 -8.61 15.37
N PRO A 24 -26.76 -7.37 14.87
CA PRO A 24 -25.71 -6.50 15.35
C PRO A 24 -25.87 -6.45 16.86
N MET A 25 -24.86 -6.93 17.60
CA MET A 25 -24.91 -6.78 19.04
C MET A 25 -25.12 -5.29 19.28
N PRO A 26 -26.14 -4.87 20.05
CA PRO A 26 -26.24 -3.47 20.42
C PRO A 26 -24.96 -3.17 21.18
N MET A 27 -24.04 -2.47 20.52
CA MET A 27 -22.80 -1.99 21.12
C MET A 27 -23.24 -0.98 22.17
N ARG A 28 -23.42 -1.49 23.39
CA ARG A 28 -23.76 -0.66 24.53
C ARG A 28 -22.70 0.42 24.63
N GLU A 29 -23.13 1.66 24.64
CA GLU A 29 -22.34 2.81 25.02
C GLU A 29 -21.73 2.49 26.40
N GLN A 30 -20.45 2.16 26.39
CA GLN A 30 -19.67 1.92 27.60
C GLN A 30 -18.82 3.17 27.79
N PRO A 31 -19.11 4.00 28.82
CA PRO A 31 -18.31 5.19 29.08
C PRO A 31 -16.87 4.74 29.38
N GLY A 32 -15.92 5.27 28.60
CA GLY A 32 -14.54 4.80 28.61
C GLY A 32 -13.95 4.79 30.02
N HIS A 33 -13.29 3.70 30.40
CA HIS A 33 -12.90 3.46 31.78
C HIS A 33 -12.04 4.61 32.34
N ALA A 34 -12.58 5.37 33.30
CA ALA A 34 -12.00 6.64 33.74
C ALA A 34 -10.54 6.55 34.20
N GLY A 35 -10.13 5.41 34.78
CA GLY A 35 -8.73 5.15 35.14
C GLY A 35 -7.78 5.02 33.93
N GLN A 36 -8.26 4.51 32.78
CA GLN A 36 -7.51 4.48 31.53
C GLN A 36 -7.45 5.86 30.89
N ILE A 37 -8.55 6.61 30.89
CA ILE A 37 -8.59 8.01 30.39
C ILE A 37 -7.57 8.87 31.16
N ARG A 38 -7.55 8.79 32.49
CA ARG A 38 -6.57 9.49 33.33
C ARG A 38 -5.13 9.05 33.07
N LYS A 39 -4.89 7.74 32.87
CA LYS A 39 -3.56 7.20 32.50
C LYS A 39 -3.10 7.74 31.15
N ALA A 40 -3.98 7.83 30.16
CA ALA A 40 -3.71 8.38 28.83
C ALA A 40 -3.38 9.88 28.89
N LEU A 41 -4.17 10.69 29.61
CA LEU A 41 -3.87 12.11 29.80
C LEU A 41 -2.52 12.33 30.49
N ASN A 42 -2.24 11.62 31.59
CA ASN A 42 -0.97 11.75 32.30
C ASN A 42 0.22 11.39 31.40
N LEU A 43 0.09 10.35 30.58
CA LEU A 43 1.11 9.98 29.59
C LEU A 43 1.29 11.10 28.54
N LEU A 44 0.20 11.57 27.94
CA LEU A 44 0.23 12.58 26.87
C LEU A 44 0.78 13.95 27.35
N LEU A 45 0.44 14.37 28.58
CA LEU A 45 1.00 15.58 29.20
C LEU A 45 2.47 15.42 29.60
N SER A 46 2.93 14.18 29.82
CA SER A 46 4.35 13.89 30.13
C SER A 46 5.25 13.74 28.90
N ALA A 47 4.66 13.65 27.70
CA ALA A 47 5.36 13.47 26.43
C ALA A 47 6.34 14.61 26.12
N GLN A 48 7.41 14.29 25.39
CA GLN A 48 8.32 15.29 24.80
C GLN A 48 7.95 15.57 23.34
N ARG A 49 7.41 14.57 22.63
CA ARG A 49 7.06 14.60 21.20
C ARG A 49 5.67 13.96 20.98
N PRO A 50 4.59 14.52 21.58
CA PRO A 50 3.23 14.00 21.43
C PRO A 50 2.71 14.17 20.01
N TYR A 51 1.82 13.27 19.57
CA TYR A 51 1.17 13.35 18.25
C TYR A 51 -0.25 12.78 18.27
N ILE A 52 -1.19 13.49 17.62
CA ILE A 52 -2.60 13.11 17.52
C ILE A 52 -2.88 12.53 16.13
N TYR A 53 -3.38 11.29 16.10
CA TYR A 53 -3.70 10.54 14.88
C TYR A 53 -5.21 10.24 14.84
N ALA A 54 -5.94 11.01 14.04
CA ALA A 54 -7.39 10.97 13.95
C ALA A 54 -7.89 10.13 12.78
N GLY A 55 -8.88 9.27 13.04
CA GLY A 55 -9.50 8.40 12.04
C GLY A 55 -10.95 8.75 11.73
N GLY A 56 -11.58 7.94 10.88
CA GLY A 56 -12.98 8.11 10.50
C GLY A 56 -13.97 8.04 11.67
N GLY A 57 -13.59 7.45 12.81
CA GLY A 57 -14.42 7.45 14.02
C GLY A 57 -14.80 8.86 14.51
N ILE A 58 -13.90 9.85 14.35
CA ILE A 58 -14.18 11.26 14.67
C ILE A 58 -15.34 11.81 13.84
N ILE A 59 -15.40 11.45 12.55
CA ILE A 59 -16.46 11.86 11.64
C ILE A 59 -17.77 11.16 12.00
N LEU A 60 -17.71 9.85 12.29
CA LEU A 60 -18.89 9.04 12.61
C LEU A 60 -19.57 9.49 13.91
N ALA A 61 -18.81 9.65 15.00
CA ALA A 61 -19.30 10.10 16.30
C ALA A 61 -19.63 11.61 16.36
N ASN A 62 -19.30 12.37 15.32
CA ASN A 62 -19.40 13.84 15.28
C ASN A 62 -18.54 14.53 16.37
N ALA A 63 -17.35 13.98 16.64
CA ALA A 63 -16.42 14.43 17.69
C ALA A 63 -15.41 15.51 17.22
N SER A 64 -15.69 16.17 16.09
CA SER A 64 -14.77 17.15 15.49
C SER A 64 -14.55 18.38 16.38
N VAL A 65 -15.58 18.87 17.07
CA VAL A 65 -15.48 20.04 17.96
C VAL A 65 -14.56 19.71 19.15
N GLU A 66 -14.78 18.55 19.75
CA GLU A 66 -13.99 18.01 20.84
C GLU A 66 -12.52 17.79 20.44
N LEU A 67 -12.26 17.20 19.25
CA LEU A 67 -10.90 17.00 18.73
C LEU A 67 -10.18 18.33 18.52
N ASN A 68 -10.87 19.34 17.97
CA ASN A 68 -10.31 20.67 17.78
C ASN A 68 -9.94 21.31 19.13
N GLN A 69 -10.86 21.32 20.10
CA GLN A 69 -10.60 21.83 21.46
C GLN A 69 -9.45 21.10 22.16
N PHE A 70 -9.37 19.77 22.00
CA PHE A 70 -8.34 18.94 22.62
C PHE A 70 -6.95 19.24 22.04
N ALA A 71 -6.84 19.36 20.71
CA ALA A 71 -5.61 19.77 20.05
C ALA A 71 -5.20 21.22 20.36
N ASP A 72 -6.17 22.12 20.56
CA ASP A 72 -5.91 23.52 20.92
C ASP A 72 -5.42 23.69 22.37
N LEU A 73 -6.02 22.99 23.34
CA LEU A 73 -5.55 23.00 24.74
C LEU A 73 -4.15 22.39 24.91
N LEU A 74 -3.82 21.37 24.11
CA LEU A 74 -2.53 20.69 24.17
C LEU A 74 -1.45 21.32 23.28
N GLY A 75 -1.82 22.08 22.24
CA GLY A 75 -0.89 22.60 21.23
C GLY A 75 -0.21 21.52 20.36
N CYS A 76 -0.72 20.28 20.38
CA CYS A 76 -0.10 19.13 19.73
C CYS A 76 -0.26 19.15 18.20
N PRO A 77 0.69 18.58 17.45
CA PRO A 77 0.49 18.26 16.04
C PRO A 77 -0.63 17.22 15.84
N VAL A 78 -1.35 17.35 14.73
CA VAL A 78 -2.50 16.51 14.36
C VAL A 78 -2.37 16.03 12.91
N THR A 79 -2.72 14.77 12.67
CA THR A 79 -2.93 14.23 11.32
C THR A 79 -4.22 13.42 11.25
N ASN A 80 -4.80 13.39 10.06
CA ASN A 80 -6.03 12.66 9.77
C ASN A 80 -5.73 11.51 8.80
N THR A 81 -6.36 10.35 8.98
CA THR A 81 -6.47 9.35 7.88
C THR A 81 -7.23 9.94 6.69
N LEU A 82 -7.13 9.31 5.52
CA LEU A 82 -8.01 9.55 4.37
C LEU A 82 -9.51 9.57 4.74
N MET A 83 -9.94 8.76 5.71
CA MET A 83 -11.34 8.70 6.18
C MET A 83 -11.68 9.74 7.25
N GLY A 84 -10.68 10.47 7.77
CA GLY A 84 -10.80 11.45 8.85
C GLY A 84 -10.61 12.91 8.41
N LEU A 85 -10.45 13.18 7.10
CA LEU A 85 -10.30 14.54 6.59
C LEU A 85 -11.53 15.40 6.96
N GLY A 86 -11.28 16.63 7.42
CA GLY A 86 -12.29 17.50 8.04
C GLY A 86 -12.61 17.18 9.50
N GLY A 87 -12.03 16.13 10.10
CA GLY A 87 -12.20 15.81 11.53
C GLY A 87 -11.47 16.79 12.43
N PHE A 88 -10.21 17.08 12.11
CA PHE A 88 -9.49 18.29 12.53
C PHE A 88 -9.36 19.25 11.34
N ARG A 89 -9.40 20.56 11.62
CA ARG A 89 -9.42 21.63 10.61
C ARG A 89 -8.09 21.75 9.87
N ALA A 90 -8.12 21.75 8.53
CA ALA A 90 -6.94 21.71 7.68
C ALA A 90 -6.27 23.08 7.46
N SER A 91 -6.91 24.19 7.84
CA SER A 91 -6.36 25.54 7.81
C SER A 91 -5.38 25.85 8.96
N ASP A 92 -5.42 25.07 10.04
CA ASP A 92 -4.62 25.33 11.24
C ASP A 92 -3.22 24.70 11.13
N ARG A 93 -2.18 25.46 11.48
CA ARG A 93 -0.77 25.03 11.44
C ARG A 93 -0.49 23.74 12.22
N LYS A 94 -1.33 23.37 13.20
CA LYS A 94 -1.23 22.09 13.92
C LYS A 94 -1.54 20.88 13.03
N PHE A 95 -2.28 21.06 11.94
CA PHE A 95 -2.49 20.00 10.95
C PHE A 95 -1.21 19.77 10.15
N LEU A 96 -0.75 18.52 10.10
CA LEU A 96 0.41 18.12 9.32
C LEU A 96 0.04 17.60 7.91
N GLY A 97 -1.25 17.54 7.58
CA GLY A 97 -1.76 16.89 6.38
C GLY A 97 -2.28 15.48 6.64
N MET A 98 -2.66 14.79 5.57
CA MET A 98 -2.93 13.36 5.58
C MET A 98 -1.62 12.58 5.78
N LEU A 99 -1.65 11.49 6.55
CA LEU A 99 -0.53 10.53 6.66
C LEU A 99 -0.74 9.27 5.79
N GLY A 100 0.33 8.47 5.66
CA GLY A 100 0.33 7.15 5.04
C GLY A 100 1.03 7.11 3.69
N MET A 101 0.67 6.12 2.87
CA MET A 101 1.26 5.81 1.55
C MET A 101 1.41 7.05 0.65
N HIS A 102 0.40 7.89 0.58
CA HIS A 102 0.42 9.18 -0.15
C HIS A 102 0.20 10.38 0.78
N GLY A 103 0.59 10.23 2.04
CA GLY A 103 0.59 11.31 3.02
C GLY A 103 1.74 12.30 2.83
N THR A 104 1.67 13.42 3.55
CA THR A 104 2.77 14.39 3.62
C THR A 104 3.98 13.80 4.35
N TYR A 105 5.16 14.30 3.99
CA TYR A 105 6.41 13.87 4.60
C TYR A 105 6.45 14.20 6.10
N GLU A 106 6.05 15.41 6.50
CA GLU A 106 6.03 15.81 7.90
C GLU A 106 5.02 15.01 8.73
N ALA A 107 3.88 14.60 8.19
CA ALA A 107 2.92 13.77 8.93
C ALA A 107 3.43 12.34 9.16
N ASN A 108 4.16 11.79 8.18
CA ASN A 108 4.79 10.48 8.27
C ASN A 108 6.02 10.49 9.20
N MET A 109 6.86 11.52 9.14
CA MET A 109 8.01 11.67 10.05
C MET A 109 7.57 11.96 11.49
N ALA A 110 6.54 12.78 11.70
CA ALA A 110 5.93 12.98 13.01
C ALA A 110 5.34 11.66 13.57
N MET A 111 4.71 10.84 12.71
CA MET A 111 4.25 9.51 13.08
C MET A 111 5.40 8.62 13.55
N GLN A 112 6.50 8.58 12.79
CA GLN A 112 7.61 7.66 13.07
C GLN A 112 8.49 8.08 14.25
N HIS A 113 8.54 9.37 14.60
CA HIS A 113 9.43 9.87 15.65
C HIS A 113 8.74 10.41 16.92
N CYS A 114 7.41 10.46 16.98
CA CYS A 114 6.68 10.77 18.22
C CYS A 114 7.05 9.80 19.37
N ASP A 115 7.01 10.27 20.62
CA ASP A 115 7.23 9.42 21.81
C ASP A 115 5.92 8.95 22.45
N VAL A 116 4.84 9.73 22.28
CA VAL A 116 3.47 9.34 22.62
C VAL A 116 2.56 9.59 21.42
N LEU A 117 1.93 8.51 20.94
CA LEU A 117 0.92 8.55 19.90
C LEU A 117 -0.46 8.35 20.53
N ILE A 118 -1.42 9.24 20.23
CA ILE A 118 -2.84 9.03 20.55
C ILE A 118 -3.64 8.82 19.26
N ALA A 119 -4.07 7.58 19.05
CA ALA A 119 -4.93 7.16 17.96
C ALA A 119 -6.40 7.27 18.38
N ILE A 120 -7.21 7.98 17.59
CA ILE A 120 -8.61 8.30 17.95
C ILE A 120 -9.54 7.89 16.80
N GLY A 121 -10.27 6.78 17.00
CA GLY A 121 -11.18 6.19 16.01
C GLY A 121 -10.48 5.72 14.73
N ALA A 122 -9.29 5.12 14.87
CA ALA A 122 -8.30 4.94 13.80
C ALA A 122 -7.62 3.55 13.80
N ARG A 123 -8.12 2.65 12.95
CA ARG A 123 -7.80 1.20 12.91
C ARG A 123 -6.40 0.76 12.41
N PHE A 124 -5.38 1.62 12.44
CA PHE A 124 -3.97 1.32 12.02
C PHE A 124 -3.84 0.52 10.70
N ASP A 125 -4.43 1.04 9.62
CA ASP A 125 -4.52 0.41 8.30
C ASP A 125 -3.16 0.22 7.60
N ASP A 126 -3.06 -0.66 6.60
CA ASP A 126 -1.82 -0.91 5.86
C ASP A 126 -1.39 0.28 5.00
N ARG A 127 -2.36 1.00 4.42
CA ARG A 127 -2.14 2.28 3.73
C ARG A 127 -1.67 3.41 4.65
N VAL A 128 -1.70 3.22 5.98
CA VAL A 128 -1.28 4.22 6.97
C VAL A 128 0.09 3.91 7.57
N ILE A 129 0.32 2.70 8.09
CA ILE A 129 1.59 2.38 8.77
C ILE A 129 2.58 1.54 7.94
N GLY A 130 2.18 1.06 6.76
CA GLY A 130 2.99 0.12 6.00
C GLY A 130 3.24 -1.18 6.77
N ASP A 131 4.50 -1.58 6.87
CA ASP A 131 4.96 -2.71 7.69
C ASP A 131 4.91 -2.39 9.20
N PRO A 132 4.18 -3.20 10.01
CA PRO A 132 4.20 -3.10 11.46
C PRO A 132 5.58 -3.25 12.12
N ALA A 133 6.56 -3.98 11.54
CA ALA A 133 7.87 -4.13 12.17
C ALA A 133 8.73 -2.86 12.02
N HIS A 134 8.80 -2.28 10.82
CA HIS A 134 9.37 -0.95 10.57
C HIS A 134 8.66 0.12 11.41
N PHE A 135 7.32 0.10 11.46
CA PHE A 135 6.55 1.03 12.28
C PHE A 135 6.91 0.90 13.77
N MET A 136 7.12 -0.31 14.30
CA MET A 136 7.50 -0.50 15.70
C MET A 136 9.01 -0.35 15.98
N SER A 137 9.84 -0.06 14.98
CA SER A 137 11.31 0.05 15.13
C SER A 137 11.78 1.23 16.00
N VAL A 138 11.06 2.36 15.95
CA VAL A 138 11.32 3.53 16.82
C VAL A 138 10.39 3.47 18.04
N PRO A 139 10.91 3.32 19.27
CA PRO A 139 10.10 3.17 20.48
C PRO A 139 9.20 4.38 20.75
N ARG A 140 7.90 4.12 20.92
CA ARG A 140 6.88 5.08 21.35
C ARG A 140 5.82 4.37 22.18
N GLN A 141 5.05 5.13 22.95
CA GLN A 141 3.90 4.61 23.71
C GLN A 141 2.60 4.92 22.98
N ILE A 142 1.74 3.93 22.80
CA ILE A 142 0.51 4.06 22.00
C ILE A 142 -0.73 4.04 22.90
N ILE A 143 -1.47 5.15 22.87
CA ILE A 143 -2.86 5.28 23.34
C ILE A 143 -3.76 4.99 22.13
N HIS A 144 -4.76 4.12 22.29
CA HIS A 144 -5.71 3.80 21.21
C HIS A 144 -7.13 3.85 21.75
N ILE A 145 -7.91 4.82 21.26
CA ILE A 145 -9.33 4.99 21.51
C ILE A 145 -10.10 4.48 20.30
N ASP A 146 -10.93 3.46 20.48
CA ASP A 146 -11.87 2.99 19.45
C ASP A 146 -13.14 2.42 20.11
N ILE A 147 -14.27 2.46 19.40
CA ILE A 147 -15.54 1.87 19.86
C ILE A 147 -15.57 0.35 19.63
N ASP A 148 -14.82 -0.14 18.64
CA ASP A 148 -14.68 -1.58 18.38
C ASP A 148 -13.46 -2.18 19.11
N PRO A 149 -13.67 -3.01 20.16
CA PRO A 149 -12.56 -3.69 20.83
C PRO A 149 -11.82 -4.69 19.92
N SER A 150 -12.38 -5.10 18.76
CA SER A 150 -11.70 -5.95 17.78
C SER A 150 -10.66 -5.21 16.93
N SER A 151 -10.70 -3.87 16.93
CA SER A 151 -9.77 -3.00 16.19
C SER A 151 -8.59 -2.55 17.06
N ILE A 152 -8.76 -2.53 18.39
CA ILE A 152 -7.68 -2.28 19.36
C ILE A 152 -6.64 -3.41 19.33
N ALA A 153 -5.35 -3.04 19.37
CA ALA A 153 -4.19 -3.94 19.36
C ALA A 153 -4.11 -4.95 18.18
N LYS A 154 -4.94 -4.80 17.15
CA LYS A 154 -5.09 -5.74 16.02
C LYS A 154 -3.88 -5.84 15.09
N ARG A 155 -3.15 -4.73 14.91
CA ARG A 155 -2.00 -4.61 13.98
C ARG A 155 -0.72 -4.10 14.63
N VAL A 156 -0.83 -3.31 15.70
CA VAL A 156 0.29 -2.74 16.47
C VAL A 156 0.05 -2.94 17.96
N LYS A 157 1.12 -3.01 18.75
CA LYS A 157 1.03 -3.05 20.21
C LYS A 157 0.44 -1.73 20.74
N VAL A 158 -0.48 -1.82 21.71
CA VAL A 158 -1.09 -0.67 22.39
C VAL A 158 -0.75 -0.75 23.89
N ASP A 159 -0.37 0.39 24.49
CA ASP A 159 0.02 0.49 25.92
C ASP A 159 -1.10 1.04 26.81
N ILE A 160 -2.01 1.81 26.22
CA ILE A 160 -3.25 2.28 26.86
C ILE A 160 -4.41 2.12 25.86
N PRO A 161 -5.07 0.95 25.82
CA PRO A 161 -6.33 0.80 25.10
C PRO A 161 -7.45 1.51 25.88
N ILE A 162 -8.38 2.15 25.17
CA ILE A 162 -9.62 2.67 25.73
C ILE A 162 -10.76 2.28 24.77
N VAL A 163 -11.72 1.50 25.26
CA VAL A 163 -12.94 1.14 24.51
C VAL A 163 -14.04 2.11 24.88
N GLY A 164 -14.77 2.64 23.89
CA GLY A 164 -15.94 3.50 24.06
C GLY A 164 -16.08 4.49 22.91
N ASP A 165 -17.11 5.35 22.97
CA ASP A 165 -17.28 6.38 21.94
C ASP A 165 -16.19 7.46 22.02
N VAL A 166 -15.68 7.88 20.85
CA VAL A 166 -14.57 8.84 20.78
C VAL A 166 -14.97 10.25 21.25
N LYS A 167 -16.25 10.62 21.16
CA LYS A 167 -16.76 11.91 21.62
C LYS A 167 -16.86 11.94 23.14
N GLU A 168 -17.48 10.94 23.75
CA GLU A 168 -17.57 10.81 25.21
C GLU A 168 -16.16 10.78 25.84
N ILE A 169 -15.25 10.01 25.26
CA ILE A 169 -13.87 9.89 25.77
C ILE A 169 -13.12 11.22 25.61
N LEU A 170 -13.28 11.94 24.50
CA LEU A 170 -12.70 13.27 24.36
C LEU A 170 -13.32 14.30 25.32
N GLN A 171 -14.63 14.26 25.58
CA GLN A 171 -15.27 15.14 26.57
C GLN A 171 -14.72 14.86 27.98
N ALA A 172 -14.67 13.59 28.41
CA ALA A 172 -14.05 13.18 29.67
C ALA A 172 -12.53 13.46 29.76
N MET A 173 -11.85 13.62 28.62
CA MET A 173 -10.48 14.12 28.56
C MET A 173 -10.40 15.65 28.71
N LEU A 174 -11.28 16.39 28.03
CA LEU A 174 -11.37 17.85 28.09
C LEU A 174 -11.71 18.33 29.51
N GLU A 175 -12.68 17.71 30.18
CA GLU A 175 -13.02 17.98 31.58
C GLU A 175 -11.81 17.82 32.51
N GLN A 176 -11.05 16.73 32.35
CA GLN A 176 -9.85 16.46 33.16
C GLN A 176 -8.66 17.35 32.80
N LEU A 177 -8.58 17.89 31.59
CA LEU A 177 -7.62 18.93 31.21
C LEU A 177 -8.00 20.29 31.82
N GLN A 178 -9.28 20.66 31.78
CA GLN A 178 -9.80 21.93 32.33
C GLN A 178 -9.76 21.97 33.87
N ALA A 179 -10.01 20.84 34.53
CA ALA A 179 -9.80 20.66 35.97
C ALA A 179 -8.34 20.34 36.35
N GLY A 180 -7.44 20.24 35.36
CA GLY A 180 -6.10 19.69 35.49
C GLY A 180 -5.08 20.62 36.13
N ARG A 181 -4.12 20.03 36.86
CA ARG A 181 -3.01 20.76 37.52
C ARG A 181 -1.64 20.53 36.86
N LEU A 182 -1.56 19.69 35.83
CA LEU A 182 -0.30 19.34 35.15
C LEU A 182 -0.13 20.22 33.89
N PRO A 183 0.91 21.06 33.81
CA PRO A 183 1.13 21.91 32.64
C PRO A 183 1.65 21.08 31.45
N VAL A 184 1.22 21.44 30.25
CA VAL A 184 1.86 21.00 29.00
C VAL A 184 3.34 21.43 29.01
N LYS A 185 4.25 20.53 28.65
CA LYS A 185 5.69 20.79 28.52
C LYS A 185 5.99 21.70 27.32
N ARG A 186 5.73 23.01 27.46
CA ARG A 186 5.84 24.00 26.37
C ARG A 186 7.22 24.04 25.70
N GLU A 187 8.31 23.89 26.46
CA GLU A 187 9.67 23.87 25.93
C GLU A 187 9.95 22.65 25.04
N ALA A 188 9.55 21.46 25.50
CA ALA A 188 9.67 20.22 24.73
C ALA A 188 8.79 20.25 23.48
N LEU A 189 7.55 20.72 23.62
CA LEU A 189 6.62 20.90 22.50
C LEU A 189 7.13 21.94 21.49
N ALA A 190 7.82 23.00 21.91
CA ALA A 190 8.46 23.96 21.02
C ALA A 190 9.65 23.34 20.26
N ALA A 191 10.47 22.53 20.92
CA ALA A 191 11.53 21.76 20.27
C ALA A 191 10.97 20.71 19.28
N TRP A 192 9.84 20.08 19.62
CA TRP A 192 9.14 19.15 18.72
C TRP A 192 8.58 19.88 17.48
N TRP A 193 7.95 21.04 17.68
CA TRP A 193 7.52 21.89 16.57
C TRP A 193 8.67 22.34 15.68
N ALA A 194 9.83 22.70 16.25
CA ALA A 194 11.01 23.05 15.47
C ALA A 194 11.49 21.89 14.59
N GLN A 195 11.43 20.65 15.07
CA GLN A 195 11.74 19.46 14.25
C GLN A 195 10.71 19.23 13.14
N ILE A 196 9.42 19.48 13.41
CA ILE A 196 8.35 19.33 12.42
C ILE A 196 8.45 20.38 11.31
N GLU A 197 8.77 21.64 11.63
CA GLU A 197 8.96 22.66 10.60
C GLU A 197 10.17 22.36 9.68
N GLN A 198 11.21 21.68 10.17
CA GLN A 198 12.30 21.21 9.30
C GLN A 198 11.77 20.22 8.25
N TRP A 199 10.91 19.27 8.63
CA TRP A 199 10.30 18.34 7.69
C TRP A 199 9.30 19.02 6.74
N ARG A 200 8.50 19.98 7.24
CA ARG A 200 7.58 20.77 6.40
C ARG A 200 8.34 21.64 5.40
N SER A 201 9.53 22.14 5.74
CA SER A 201 10.33 23.00 4.86
C SER A 201 10.84 22.33 3.57
N ILE A 202 10.67 21.01 3.44
CA ILE A 202 10.90 20.26 2.20
C ILE A 202 9.82 20.55 1.13
N ASP A 203 8.67 21.09 1.53
CA ASP A 203 7.50 21.37 0.67
C ASP A 203 7.12 20.15 -0.19
N CYS A 204 6.81 19.04 0.48
CA CYS A 204 6.66 17.73 -0.14
C CYS A 204 5.44 17.58 -1.08
N LEU A 205 4.61 18.62 -1.20
CA LEU A 205 3.50 18.75 -2.14
C LEU A 205 3.75 19.84 -3.21
N ASN A 206 5.00 20.24 -3.42
CA ASN A 206 5.33 21.20 -4.46
C ASN A 206 5.27 20.56 -5.86
N TYR A 207 4.83 21.35 -6.85
CA TYR A 207 4.73 20.96 -8.26
C TYR A 207 4.79 22.21 -9.16
N ASP A 208 4.99 22.00 -10.46
CA ASP A 208 5.06 23.09 -11.44
C ASP A 208 3.68 23.75 -11.68
N ARG A 209 3.43 24.85 -10.96
CA ARG A 209 2.26 25.73 -11.13
C ARG A 209 2.34 26.64 -12.37
N THR A 210 3.45 26.62 -13.12
CA THR A 210 3.66 27.45 -14.31
C THR A 210 3.51 26.68 -15.63
N SER A 211 3.27 25.36 -15.56
CA SER A 211 3.07 24.50 -16.73
C SER A 211 1.89 24.97 -17.60
N ALA A 212 2.11 25.01 -18.92
CA ALA A 212 1.04 25.25 -19.90
C ALA A 212 0.08 24.04 -20.04
N ILE A 213 0.56 22.83 -19.70
CA ILE A 213 -0.24 21.61 -19.62
C ILE A 213 -0.96 21.59 -18.27
N VAL A 214 -2.27 21.27 -18.26
CA VAL A 214 -3.07 21.27 -17.04
C VAL A 214 -2.52 20.26 -16.02
N LYS A 215 -1.98 20.76 -14.91
CA LYS A 215 -1.59 19.92 -13.77
C LYS A 215 -2.83 19.58 -12.93
N PRO A 216 -3.09 18.30 -12.62
CA PRO A 216 -4.27 17.90 -11.85
C PRO A 216 -4.28 18.53 -10.45
N GLN A 217 -3.10 18.70 -9.83
CA GLN A 217 -2.93 19.41 -8.56
C GLN A 217 -3.47 20.85 -8.63
N PHE A 218 -3.22 21.57 -9.73
CA PHE A 218 -3.66 22.96 -9.94
C PHE A 218 -5.18 23.08 -10.07
N VAL A 219 -5.83 22.10 -10.72
CA VAL A 219 -7.31 22.06 -10.79
C VAL A 219 -7.89 21.93 -9.37
N ILE A 220 -7.27 21.14 -8.49
CA ILE A 220 -7.74 20.96 -7.11
C ILE A 220 -7.43 22.18 -6.22
N GLU A 221 -6.23 22.77 -6.31
CA GLU A 221 -5.91 24.01 -5.58
C GLU A 221 -6.83 25.16 -6.00
N THR A 222 -7.10 25.31 -7.31
CA THR A 222 -8.01 26.34 -7.84
C THR A 222 -9.45 26.08 -7.38
N LEU A 223 -9.93 24.83 -7.45
CA LEU A 223 -11.24 24.45 -6.93
C LEU A 223 -11.38 24.80 -5.45
N TYR A 224 -10.39 24.44 -4.62
CA TYR A 224 -10.37 24.75 -3.18
C TYR A 224 -10.45 26.25 -2.90
N GLN A 225 -9.72 27.07 -3.66
CA GLN A 225 -9.75 28.54 -3.54
C GLN A 225 -11.15 29.08 -3.92
N LEU A 226 -11.72 28.63 -5.04
CA LEU A 226 -13.02 29.11 -5.53
C LEU A 226 -14.22 28.64 -4.70
N THR A 227 -14.09 27.57 -3.91
CA THR A 227 -15.13 27.09 -2.99
C THR A 227 -14.85 27.47 -1.52
N GLU A 228 -13.76 28.18 -1.24
CA GLU A 228 -13.28 28.50 0.12
C GLU A 228 -13.21 27.27 1.06
N GLY A 229 -12.94 26.08 0.51
CA GLY A 229 -12.98 24.81 1.25
C GLY A 229 -14.37 24.36 1.73
N ASN A 230 -15.44 25.09 1.42
CA ASN A 230 -16.79 24.85 1.97
C ASN A 230 -17.61 23.78 1.23
N ALA A 231 -17.32 23.53 -0.06
CA ALA A 231 -18.08 22.57 -0.86
C ALA A 231 -17.93 21.13 -0.34
N PHE A 232 -18.95 20.30 -0.57
CA PHE A 232 -18.82 18.86 -0.41
C PHE A 232 -18.06 18.28 -1.61
N VAL A 233 -17.06 17.47 -1.32
CA VAL A 233 -16.22 16.81 -2.32
C VAL A 233 -16.42 15.30 -2.22
N CYS A 234 -17.13 14.75 -3.19
CA CYS A 234 -17.19 13.32 -3.46
C CYS A 234 -16.04 12.94 -4.40
N SER A 235 -15.42 11.79 -4.18
CA SER A 235 -14.35 11.29 -5.04
C SER A 235 -14.54 9.84 -5.42
N ASP A 236 -14.28 9.57 -6.69
CA ASP A 236 -13.93 8.24 -7.19
C ASP A 236 -12.54 7.81 -6.70
N VAL A 237 -12.03 6.68 -7.20
CA VAL A 237 -10.76 6.05 -6.76
C VAL A 237 -9.71 6.07 -7.87
N GLY A 238 -8.52 6.57 -7.56
CA GLY A 238 -7.41 6.76 -8.52
C GLY A 238 -6.40 7.81 -8.04
N GLN A 239 -5.60 8.36 -8.96
CA GLN A 239 -4.67 9.45 -8.61
C GLN A 239 -5.43 10.74 -8.22
N HIS A 240 -6.55 11.02 -8.90
CA HIS A 240 -7.47 12.12 -8.60
C HIS A 240 -7.99 12.09 -7.16
N GLN A 241 -8.20 10.90 -6.59
CA GLN A 241 -8.61 10.74 -5.18
C GLN A 241 -7.52 11.21 -4.21
N MET A 242 -6.25 10.95 -4.55
CA MET A 242 -5.12 11.34 -3.70
C MET A 242 -4.82 12.83 -3.87
N TRP A 243 -4.84 13.37 -5.08
CA TRP A 243 -4.71 14.81 -5.31
C TRP A 243 -5.85 15.59 -4.65
N ALA A 244 -7.09 15.11 -4.69
CA ALA A 244 -8.19 15.68 -3.91
C ALA A 244 -7.91 15.66 -2.39
N ALA A 245 -7.44 14.53 -1.84
CA ALA A 245 -7.11 14.38 -0.43
C ALA A 245 -5.88 15.18 0.04
N GLN A 246 -4.97 15.52 -0.87
CA GLN A 246 -3.74 16.28 -0.59
C GLN A 246 -3.93 17.79 -0.72
N TYR A 247 -4.60 18.26 -1.78
CA TYR A 247 -4.63 19.68 -2.16
C TYR A 247 -5.95 20.39 -1.78
N TYR A 248 -7.07 19.68 -1.61
CA TYR A 248 -8.31 20.28 -1.10
C TYR A 248 -8.32 20.25 0.43
N ARG A 249 -8.26 21.43 1.08
CA ARG A 249 -8.16 21.52 2.54
C ARG A 249 -9.54 21.52 3.18
N PHE A 250 -9.86 20.46 3.92
CA PHE A 250 -11.15 20.30 4.59
C PHE A 250 -11.14 20.84 6.03
N ASP A 251 -11.86 21.94 6.27
CA ASP A 251 -12.02 22.51 7.62
C ASP A 251 -13.26 22.02 8.38
N LYS A 252 -14.15 21.30 7.71
CA LYS A 252 -15.42 20.82 8.26
C LYS A 252 -15.57 19.30 8.07
N PRO A 253 -16.12 18.56 9.06
CA PRO A 253 -16.34 17.13 8.94
C PRO A 253 -17.40 16.84 7.88
N ARG A 254 -17.40 15.61 7.36
CA ARG A 254 -18.36 15.12 6.34
C ARG A 254 -18.35 15.92 5.02
N ARG A 255 -17.36 16.79 4.78
CA ARG A 255 -17.12 17.45 3.47
C ARG A 255 -16.30 16.60 2.50
N TRP A 256 -15.65 15.54 2.96
CA TRP A 256 -14.95 14.55 2.11
C TRP A 256 -15.69 13.22 2.12
N ILE A 257 -16.00 12.68 0.93
CA ILE A 257 -16.79 11.44 0.76
C ILE A 257 -16.12 10.57 -0.31
N ASN A 258 -15.62 9.38 0.03
CA ASN A 258 -14.97 8.47 -0.91
C ASN A 258 -15.13 6.99 -0.54
N SER A 259 -14.71 6.09 -1.44
CA SER A 259 -14.51 4.66 -1.13
C SER A 259 -13.04 4.37 -0.79
N GLY A 260 -12.62 4.72 0.42
CA GLY A 260 -11.24 4.50 0.87
C GLY A 260 -10.91 3.02 1.16
N GLY A 261 -11.76 2.32 1.91
CA GLY A 261 -11.46 0.96 2.39
C GLY A 261 -11.62 -0.17 1.36
N LEU A 262 -12.49 0.00 0.36
CA LEU A 262 -12.73 -0.99 -0.70
C LEU A 262 -12.14 -0.57 -2.06
N GLY A 263 -11.83 0.71 -2.26
CA GLY A 263 -11.26 1.19 -3.52
C GLY A 263 -12.24 1.16 -4.70
N THR A 264 -13.53 1.36 -4.45
CA THR A 264 -14.59 1.27 -5.47
C THR A 264 -14.55 2.45 -6.44
N MET A 265 -14.15 2.19 -7.68
CA MET A 265 -14.38 3.09 -8.83
C MET A 265 -15.86 3.07 -9.24
N GLY A 266 -16.38 4.19 -9.76
CA GLY A 266 -17.80 4.41 -10.04
C GLY A 266 -18.59 4.95 -8.84
N PHE A 267 -17.95 5.17 -7.70
CA PHE A 267 -18.56 5.66 -6.47
C PHE A 267 -18.84 7.17 -6.49
N GLY A 268 -18.02 7.96 -7.19
CA GLY A 268 -17.99 9.42 -7.07
C GLY A 268 -19.30 10.10 -7.42
N LEU A 269 -19.86 9.81 -8.60
CA LEU A 269 -21.08 10.45 -9.10
C LEU A 269 -22.34 10.04 -8.29
N PRO A 270 -22.62 8.73 -8.03
CA PRO A 270 -23.72 8.33 -7.16
C PRO A 270 -23.66 8.95 -5.76
N ALA A 271 -22.47 9.03 -5.17
CA ALA A 271 -22.27 9.68 -3.87
C ALA A 271 -22.59 11.19 -3.95
N ALA A 272 -22.12 11.88 -4.99
CA ALA A 272 -22.38 13.30 -5.19
C ALA A 272 -23.87 13.61 -5.37
N MET A 273 -24.62 12.75 -6.08
CA MET A 273 -26.07 12.86 -6.20
C MET A 273 -26.75 12.73 -4.83
N GLY A 274 -26.41 11.70 -4.05
CA GLY A 274 -26.96 11.50 -2.71
C GLY A 274 -26.66 12.67 -1.75
N VAL A 275 -25.44 13.22 -1.81
CA VAL A 275 -25.08 14.43 -1.06
C VAL A 275 -25.87 15.65 -1.54
N LYS A 276 -26.03 15.87 -2.85
CA LYS A 276 -26.79 17.01 -3.39
C LYS A 276 -28.30 16.93 -3.11
N MET A 277 -28.86 15.72 -2.95
CA MET A 277 -30.23 15.53 -2.45
C MET A 277 -30.36 15.82 -0.95
N ALA A 278 -29.33 15.55 -0.15
CA ALA A 278 -29.30 15.86 1.28
C ALA A 278 -28.96 17.33 1.59
N TYR A 279 -28.23 17.99 0.70
CA TYR A 279 -27.79 19.39 0.81
C TYR A 279 -28.06 20.14 -0.51
N PRO A 280 -29.32 20.54 -0.78
CA PRO A 280 -29.72 21.13 -2.06
C PRO A 280 -29.04 22.46 -2.40
N ASP A 281 -28.64 23.25 -1.40
CA ASP A 281 -28.09 24.59 -1.59
C ASP A 281 -26.54 24.62 -1.64
N ASP A 282 -25.85 23.72 -0.94
CA ASP A 282 -24.38 23.63 -0.93
C ASP A 282 -23.81 23.25 -2.32
N ASP A 283 -22.62 23.74 -2.66
CA ASP A 283 -21.87 23.20 -3.80
C ASP A 283 -21.41 21.76 -3.53
N VAL A 284 -21.66 20.87 -4.48
CA VAL A 284 -21.28 19.45 -4.42
C VAL A 284 -20.49 19.10 -5.67
N ILE A 285 -19.24 18.70 -5.46
CA ILE A 285 -18.26 18.39 -6.50
C ILE A 285 -18.01 16.88 -6.52
N CYS A 286 -18.01 16.29 -7.72
CA CYS A 286 -17.53 14.94 -7.96
C CYS A 286 -16.15 15.03 -8.63
N ILE A 287 -15.07 14.74 -7.91
CA ILE A 287 -13.73 14.61 -8.49
C ILE A 287 -13.55 13.17 -8.97
N THR A 288 -13.22 13.01 -10.25
CA THR A 288 -13.16 11.70 -10.90
C THR A 288 -12.04 11.65 -11.95
N GLY A 289 -11.74 10.44 -12.41
CA GLY A 289 -10.92 10.17 -13.59
C GLY A 289 -11.78 9.52 -14.66
N GLU A 290 -11.35 9.61 -15.91
CA GLU A 290 -12.08 9.13 -17.10
C GLU A 290 -12.38 7.62 -17.07
N GLY A 291 -11.52 6.82 -16.43
CA GLY A 291 -11.73 5.39 -16.21
C GLY A 291 -12.73 5.07 -15.09
N SER A 292 -12.86 5.95 -14.08
CA SER A 292 -13.80 5.76 -12.97
C SER A 292 -15.21 6.21 -13.35
N ILE A 293 -15.35 7.38 -13.97
CA ILE A 293 -16.66 7.96 -14.30
C ILE A 293 -17.47 7.06 -15.23
N GLN A 294 -16.81 6.40 -16.20
CA GLN A 294 -17.45 5.46 -17.13
C GLN A 294 -18.13 4.25 -16.44
N MET A 295 -17.73 3.89 -15.21
CA MET A 295 -18.36 2.77 -14.49
C MET A 295 -19.78 3.08 -14.00
N CYS A 296 -20.15 4.36 -13.88
CA CYS A 296 -21.48 4.80 -13.46
C CYS A 296 -21.98 6.03 -14.26
N ILE A 297 -21.53 6.19 -15.51
CA ILE A 297 -21.84 7.39 -16.31
C ILE A 297 -23.31 7.49 -16.72
N GLN A 298 -24.05 6.38 -16.69
CA GLN A 298 -25.51 6.38 -16.90
C GLN A 298 -26.26 7.21 -15.85
N GLU A 299 -25.68 7.43 -14.67
CA GLU A 299 -26.29 8.25 -13.62
C GLU A 299 -26.37 9.75 -13.99
N LEU A 300 -25.77 10.18 -15.09
CA LEU A 300 -26.10 11.47 -15.71
C LEU A 300 -27.60 11.56 -16.08
N SER A 301 -28.23 10.45 -16.48
CA SER A 301 -29.68 10.38 -16.69
C SER A 301 -30.44 10.64 -15.38
N THR A 302 -30.00 10.00 -14.30
CA THR A 302 -30.55 10.16 -12.94
C THR A 302 -30.36 11.59 -12.41
N CYS A 303 -29.23 12.23 -12.73
CA CYS A 303 -28.97 13.64 -12.39
C CYS A 303 -29.97 14.61 -13.05
N LEU A 304 -30.37 14.33 -14.30
CA LEU A 304 -31.41 15.11 -14.98
C LEU A 304 -32.79 14.83 -14.37
N GLN A 305 -33.14 13.54 -14.19
CA GLN A 305 -34.44 13.11 -13.66
C GLN A 305 -34.74 13.68 -12.27
N HIS A 306 -33.72 13.81 -11.42
CA HIS A 306 -33.87 14.28 -10.03
C HIS A 306 -33.34 15.70 -9.79
N ASN A 307 -32.94 16.42 -10.85
CA ASN A 307 -32.35 17.77 -10.78
C ASN A 307 -31.27 17.87 -9.68
N THR A 308 -30.20 17.08 -9.79
CA THR A 308 -29.04 17.15 -8.87
C THR A 308 -27.86 17.87 -9.56
N PRO A 309 -27.70 19.20 -9.39
CA PRO A 309 -26.73 20.00 -10.13
C PRO A 309 -25.31 19.90 -9.56
N VAL A 310 -24.79 18.66 -9.53
CA VAL A 310 -23.41 18.30 -9.19
C VAL A 310 -22.43 18.89 -10.21
N LYS A 311 -21.24 19.32 -9.76
CA LYS A 311 -20.14 19.72 -10.66
C LYS A 311 -19.16 18.55 -10.78
N ILE A 312 -19.01 17.98 -11.96
CA ILE A 312 -18.15 16.81 -12.20
C ILE A 312 -16.81 17.31 -12.73
N VAL A 313 -15.77 17.20 -11.92
CA VAL A 313 -14.38 17.54 -12.23
C VAL A 313 -13.67 16.25 -12.65
N SER A 314 -13.65 16.01 -13.97
CA SER A 314 -12.95 14.87 -14.55
C SER A 314 -11.52 15.25 -14.87
N LEU A 315 -10.57 14.75 -14.08
CA LEU A 315 -9.13 14.88 -14.32
C LEU A 315 -8.71 13.79 -15.31
N ASN A 316 -8.98 14.05 -16.59
CA ASN A 316 -8.79 13.10 -17.68
C ASN A 316 -7.28 13.00 -18.01
N ASN A 317 -6.64 11.86 -17.73
CA ASN A 317 -5.22 11.66 -18.04
C ASN A 317 -4.95 10.53 -19.06
N ARG A 318 -6.01 9.93 -19.58
CA ARG A 318 -6.05 8.83 -20.58
C ARG A 318 -5.43 7.51 -20.10
N TYR A 319 -5.40 7.30 -18.79
CA TYR A 319 -4.99 6.06 -18.15
C TYR A 319 -5.86 5.73 -16.92
N LEU A 320 -5.87 4.45 -16.55
CA LEU A 320 -6.07 4.02 -15.16
C LEU A 320 -4.86 4.49 -14.33
N GLY A 321 -4.77 5.80 -14.08
CA GLY A 321 -3.53 6.51 -13.74
C GLY A 321 -2.78 5.95 -12.54
N MET A 322 -3.49 5.44 -11.52
CA MET A 322 -2.85 4.81 -10.36
C MET A 322 -2.17 3.49 -10.75
N VAL A 323 -2.81 2.68 -11.60
CA VAL A 323 -2.20 1.46 -12.15
C VAL A 323 -1.03 1.81 -13.07
N ARG A 324 -1.15 2.88 -13.87
CA ARG A 324 -0.06 3.40 -14.72
C ARG A 324 1.15 3.84 -13.89
N GLN A 325 0.94 4.52 -12.76
CA GLN A 325 2.01 4.92 -11.83
C GLN A 325 2.75 3.70 -11.27
N TRP A 326 2.03 2.71 -10.73
CA TRP A 326 2.66 1.47 -10.25
C TRP A 326 3.39 0.70 -11.37
N GLN A 327 2.83 0.66 -12.59
CA GLN A 327 3.49 0.06 -13.76
C GLN A 327 4.74 0.85 -14.22
N GLN A 328 4.75 2.17 -14.02
CA GLN A 328 5.88 3.05 -14.30
C GLN A 328 7.03 2.91 -13.30
N VAL A 329 6.71 2.72 -12.01
CA VAL A 329 7.69 2.56 -10.92
C VAL A 329 8.24 1.12 -10.85
N GLU A 330 7.37 0.12 -10.63
CA GLU A 330 7.80 -1.26 -10.34
C GLU A 330 8.03 -2.10 -11.61
N TYR A 331 7.21 -1.89 -12.65
CA TYR A 331 7.14 -2.79 -13.81
C TYR A 331 7.81 -2.22 -15.07
N SER A 332 8.81 -1.35 -14.90
CA SER A 332 9.63 -0.80 -16.01
C SER A 332 8.81 -0.17 -17.15
N LYS A 333 7.72 0.54 -16.81
CA LYS A 333 6.79 1.19 -17.77
C LYS A 333 6.04 0.21 -18.70
N ARG A 334 5.90 -1.06 -18.32
CA ARG A 334 5.06 -2.04 -19.03
C ARG A 334 3.57 -1.77 -18.76
N TYR A 335 2.98 -0.88 -19.56
CA TYR A 335 1.59 -0.44 -19.43
C TYR A 335 0.56 -1.49 -19.87
N ALA A 336 0.43 -2.57 -19.09
CA ALA A 336 -0.52 -3.64 -19.34
C ALA A 336 -1.96 -3.17 -19.06
N HIS A 337 -2.72 -2.91 -20.14
CA HIS A 337 -4.15 -2.56 -20.15
C HIS A 337 -4.56 -1.39 -19.23
N SER A 338 -3.62 -0.50 -18.91
CA SER A 338 -3.86 0.71 -18.12
C SER A 338 -4.07 1.95 -18.98
N TYR A 339 -3.82 1.89 -20.29
CA TYR A 339 -4.06 2.99 -21.23
C TYR A 339 -5.53 3.03 -21.69
N MET A 340 -6.05 4.20 -22.01
CA MET A 340 -7.42 4.40 -22.47
C MET A 340 -7.47 5.15 -23.81
N GLU A 341 -7.34 4.38 -24.90
CA GLU A 341 -7.48 4.91 -26.26
C GLU A 341 -8.95 5.15 -26.65
N ALA A 342 -9.83 4.18 -26.35
CA ALA A 342 -11.24 4.17 -26.75
C ALA A 342 -12.16 5.00 -25.82
N LEU A 343 -11.73 6.21 -25.43
CA LEU A 343 -12.53 7.12 -24.61
C LEU A 343 -13.65 7.79 -25.42
N PRO A 344 -14.86 7.96 -24.86
CA PRO A 344 -15.92 8.75 -25.47
C PRO A 344 -15.62 10.26 -25.39
N ASP A 345 -16.26 11.04 -26.23
CA ASP A 345 -16.27 12.51 -26.07
C ASP A 345 -17.21 12.90 -24.92
N PHE A 346 -16.66 13.02 -23.71
CA PHE A 346 -17.42 13.28 -22.49
C PHE A 346 -18.28 14.55 -22.54
N VAL A 347 -17.86 15.58 -23.28
CA VAL A 347 -18.65 16.81 -23.48
C VAL A 347 -19.92 16.51 -24.27
N LYS A 348 -19.80 15.78 -25.39
CA LYS A 348 -20.97 15.37 -26.19
C LYS A 348 -21.86 14.39 -25.43
N LEU A 349 -21.28 13.51 -24.61
CA LEU A 349 -22.02 12.55 -23.79
C LEU A 349 -22.82 13.25 -22.68
N ALA A 350 -22.24 14.23 -21.99
CA ALA A 350 -22.95 15.07 -21.03
C ALA A 350 -24.10 15.85 -21.69
N GLN A 351 -23.86 16.43 -22.86
CA GLN A 351 -24.89 17.11 -23.66
C GLN A 351 -26.02 16.17 -24.11
N ALA A 352 -25.72 14.92 -24.45
CA ALA A 352 -26.72 13.90 -24.81
C ALA A 352 -27.62 13.51 -23.61
N TYR A 353 -27.11 13.61 -22.37
CA TYR A 353 -27.90 13.50 -21.14
C TYR A 353 -28.55 14.83 -20.69
N GLY A 354 -28.53 15.87 -21.52
CA GLY A 354 -29.16 17.17 -21.22
C GLY A 354 -28.34 18.11 -20.32
N HIS A 355 -27.07 17.81 -20.08
CA HIS A 355 -26.20 18.57 -19.17
C HIS A 355 -25.25 19.53 -19.89
N VAL A 356 -24.60 20.40 -19.13
CA VAL A 356 -23.54 21.27 -19.66
C VAL A 356 -22.24 20.47 -19.67
N GLY A 357 -21.55 20.45 -20.81
CA GLY A 357 -20.22 19.85 -20.96
C GLY A 357 -19.21 20.90 -21.40
N ILE A 358 -18.05 20.93 -20.76
CA ILE A 358 -16.93 21.85 -21.01
C ILE A 358 -15.66 21.01 -21.09
N ARG A 359 -14.82 21.22 -22.12
CA ARG A 359 -13.46 20.65 -22.20
C ARG A 359 -12.44 21.74 -21.90
N ILE A 360 -11.38 21.40 -21.16
CA ILE A 360 -10.34 22.32 -20.72
C ILE A 360 -8.99 21.69 -21.11
N GLU A 361 -8.23 22.36 -21.96
CA GLU A 361 -6.98 21.81 -22.55
C GLU A 361 -5.73 22.61 -22.19
N GLN A 362 -5.88 23.81 -21.59
CA GLN A 362 -4.77 24.69 -21.20
C GLN A 362 -4.96 25.17 -19.76
N THR A 363 -3.85 25.37 -19.04
CA THR A 363 -3.86 25.81 -17.63
C THR A 363 -4.59 27.14 -17.42
N VAL A 364 -4.56 28.05 -18.41
CA VAL A 364 -5.22 29.36 -18.35
C VAL A 364 -6.75 29.29 -18.32
N ASP A 365 -7.33 28.22 -18.85
CA ASP A 365 -8.79 28.03 -18.95
C ASP A 365 -9.39 27.37 -17.69
N VAL A 366 -8.55 26.88 -16.77
CA VAL A 366 -8.97 26.14 -15.57
C VAL A 366 -9.83 26.99 -14.63
N GLU A 367 -9.35 28.18 -14.24
CA GLU A 367 -10.07 29.07 -13.33
C GLU A 367 -11.36 29.63 -13.96
N PRO A 368 -11.37 30.11 -15.23
CA PRO A 368 -12.62 30.48 -15.92
C PRO A 368 -13.66 29.36 -15.98
N ALA A 369 -13.26 28.13 -16.33
CA ALA A 369 -14.18 27.01 -16.45
C ALA A 369 -14.78 26.59 -15.09
N LEU A 370 -13.97 26.58 -14.03
CA LEU A 370 -14.44 26.31 -12.66
C LEU A 370 -15.41 27.41 -12.18
N LYS A 371 -15.09 28.69 -12.43
CA LYS A 371 -15.98 29.82 -12.10
C LYS A 371 -17.34 29.72 -12.79
N GLU A 372 -17.38 29.41 -14.09
CA GLU A 372 -18.63 29.25 -14.83
C GLU A 372 -19.44 28.04 -14.34
N ALA A 373 -18.79 26.90 -14.09
CA ALA A 373 -19.47 25.72 -13.55
C ALA A 373 -20.08 25.96 -12.17
N LEU A 374 -19.38 26.68 -11.27
CA LEU A 374 -19.89 27.06 -9.94
C LEU A 374 -21.02 28.10 -10.01
N ARG A 375 -21.05 28.96 -11.05
CA ARG A 375 -22.14 29.92 -11.30
C ARG A 375 -23.45 29.25 -11.69
N LEU A 376 -23.41 28.12 -12.40
CA LEU A 376 -24.57 27.37 -12.88
C LEU A 376 -25.21 26.52 -11.78
N LYS A 377 -25.80 27.16 -10.76
CA LYS A 377 -26.33 26.50 -9.54
C LYS A 377 -27.44 25.47 -9.81
N ASP A 378 -28.18 25.62 -10.91
CA ASP A 378 -29.32 24.80 -11.33
C ASP A 378 -28.96 23.64 -12.28
N ARG A 379 -27.73 23.57 -12.79
CA ARG A 379 -27.31 22.56 -13.79
C ARG A 379 -26.22 21.62 -13.29
N THR A 380 -26.31 20.35 -13.67
CA THR A 380 -25.17 19.43 -13.62
C THR A 380 -24.18 19.87 -14.71
N VAL A 381 -22.90 19.96 -14.36
CA VAL A 381 -21.84 20.43 -15.28
C VAL A 381 -20.70 19.41 -15.31
N PHE A 382 -20.33 18.95 -16.49
CA PHE A 382 -19.18 18.07 -16.71
C PHE A 382 -18.00 18.89 -17.22
N LEU A 383 -16.91 18.89 -16.45
CA LEU A 383 -15.63 19.53 -16.78
C LEU A 383 -14.62 18.44 -17.13
N ASP A 384 -14.25 18.35 -18.41
CA ASP A 384 -13.30 17.38 -18.95
C ASP A 384 -11.91 18.04 -19.09
N PHE A 385 -11.14 18.02 -18.00
CA PHE A 385 -9.79 18.58 -17.95
C PHE A 385 -8.79 17.60 -18.57
N GLN A 386 -8.19 17.96 -19.71
CA GLN A 386 -7.09 17.19 -20.32
C GLN A 386 -5.81 17.45 -19.52
N THR A 387 -5.53 16.57 -18.55
CA THR A 387 -4.41 16.69 -17.61
C THR A 387 -3.15 15.97 -18.08
N ASP A 388 -2.01 16.38 -17.55
CA ASP A 388 -0.69 15.80 -17.88
C ASP A 388 -0.66 14.26 -17.65
N PRO A 389 -0.50 13.44 -18.71
CA PRO A 389 -0.54 11.98 -18.62
C PRO A 389 0.71 11.36 -17.98
N THR A 390 1.74 12.16 -17.65
CA THR A 390 2.98 11.71 -17.02
C THR A 390 2.99 11.85 -15.49
N GLU A 391 2.07 12.64 -14.94
CA GLU A 391 1.99 12.99 -13.51
C GLU A 391 1.83 11.78 -12.60
N ASN A 392 2.34 11.91 -11.37
CA ASN A 392 2.34 10.87 -10.35
C ASN A 392 1.96 11.48 -8.99
N VAL A 393 1.27 10.70 -8.16
CA VAL A 393 0.98 11.08 -6.79
C VAL A 393 2.25 10.94 -5.96
N TRP A 394 2.72 12.07 -5.45
CA TRP A 394 3.81 12.16 -4.47
C TRP A 394 3.33 12.92 -3.21
N PRO A 395 3.92 12.70 -2.03
CA PRO A 395 4.88 11.64 -1.72
C PRO A 395 4.31 10.24 -1.96
N MET A 396 5.21 9.25 -2.00
CA MET A 396 4.84 7.84 -2.09
C MET A 396 5.79 7.06 -1.19
N VAL A 397 5.28 6.56 -0.06
CA VAL A 397 5.93 5.50 0.70
C VAL A 397 5.59 4.19 -0.03
N PRO A 398 6.53 3.50 -0.69
CA PRO A 398 6.25 2.20 -1.28
C PRO A 398 5.84 1.24 -0.17
N ALA A 399 4.87 0.37 -0.45
CA ALA A 399 4.60 -0.75 0.44
C ALA A 399 5.79 -1.73 0.34
N GLU A 400 6.55 -1.88 1.42
CA GLU A 400 7.69 -2.80 1.47
C GLU A 400 7.19 -4.25 1.29
N ASN A 401 7.29 -4.75 0.06
CA ASN A 401 7.00 -6.13 -0.30
C ASN A 401 8.28 -6.97 -0.19
N GLU A 402 8.67 -7.28 1.04
CA GLU A 402 9.54 -8.42 1.32
C GLU A 402 8.71 -9.71 1.11
N PRO A 403 8.84 -10.43 -0.03
CA PRO A 403 10.08 -10.60 -0.80
C PRO A 403 10.01 -10.16 -2.29
N GLY A 404 11.15 -9.69 -2.83
CA GLY A 404 11.25 -9.31 -4.26
C GLY A 404 12.59 -9.55 -4.99
N ALA A 405 13.72 -9.70 -4.28
CA ALA A 405 15.04 -9.83 -4.94
C ALA A 405 15.12 -11.02 -5.93
N LEU A 406 14.50 -12.15 -5.59
CA LEU A 406 14.41 -13.33 -6.47
C LEU A 406 13.64 -13.03 -7.76
N SER A 407 12.47 -12.38 -7.68
CA SER A 407 11.66 -12.08 -8.86
C SER A 407 12.29 -10.99 -9.74
N ARG A 408 13.06 -10.07 -9.15
CA ARG A 408 13.83 -9.05 -9.89
C ARG A 408 15.05 -9.63 -10.60
N VAL A 409 15.78 -10.57 -10.00
CA VAL A 409 16.87 -11.30 -10.69
C VAL A 409 16.33 -12.20 -11.81
N VAL A 410 15.29 -13.00 -11.56
CA VAL A 410 14.66 -13.83 -12.61
C VAL A 410 14.04 -12.96 -13.71
N GLY A 411 13.42 -11.84 -13.34
CA GLY A 411 12.86 -10.86 -14.27
C GLY A 411 13.92 -10.21 -15.17
N LEU A 412 15.11 -9.91 -14.64
CA LEU A 412 16.24 -9.37 -15.42
C LEU A 412 16.67 -10.32 -16.55
N PHE A 413 16.70 -11.62 -16.26
CA PHE A 413 17.06 -12.67 -17.22
C PHE A 413 15.93 -12.90 -18.24
N SER A 414 14.69 -13.05 -17.77
CA SER A 414 13.51 -13.19 -18.65
C SER A 414 13.34 -12.00 -19.60
N ALA A 415 13.58 -10.78 -19.13
CA ALA A 415 13.48 -9.56 -19.94
C ALA A 415 14.56 -9.43 -21.04
N ARG A 416 15.62 -10.24 -20.99
CA ARG A 416 16.69 -10.29 -22.01
C ARG A 416 16.79 -11.64 -22.74
N ALA A 417 15.84 -12.54 -22.54
CA ALA A 417 15.87 -13.91 -23.06
C ALA A 417 17.16 -14.69 -22.67
N TYR A 418 17.76 -14.34 -21.53
CA TYR A 418 18.86 -15.12 -20.95
C TYR A 418 18.31 -16.41 -20.32
N ASN A 419 18.97 -17.54 -20.57
CA ASN A 419 18.56 -18.81 -19.99
C ASN A 419 18.81 -18.85 -18.46
N ILE A 420 18.01 -19.63 -17.75
CA ILE A 420 18.28 -20.02 -16.36
C ILE A 420 18.20 -21.55 -16.33
N GLU A 421 19.33 -22.21 -16.13
CA GLU A 421 19.42 -23.66 -16.11
C GLU A 421 19.12 -24.20 -14.72
N THR A 422 19.72 -23.58 -13.69
CA THR A 422 19.40 -23.87 -12.29
C THR A 422 19.48 -22.60 -11.44
N LEU A 423 18.72 -22.57 -10.35
CA LEU A 423 18.61 -21.43 -9.44
C LEU A 423 18.37 -21.94 -8.01
N THR A 424 19.36 -21.74 -7.14
CA THR A 424 19.28 -22.08 -5.71
C THR A 424 19.36 -20.84 -4.84
N VAL A 425 18.60 -20.81 -3.74
CA VAL A 425 18.60 -19.72 -2.76
C VAL A 425 18.74 -20.32 -1.37
N ALA A 426 19.62 -19.76 -0.55
CA ALA A 426 19.84 -20.16 0.84
C ALA A 426 20.02 -18.92 1.75
N PRO A 427 19.53 -18.95 3.00
CA PRO A 427 19.89 -17.93 3.99
C PRO A 427 21.39 -17.99 4.29
N THR A 428 21.99 -16.85 4.66
CA THR A 428 23.37 -16.82 5.15
C THR A 428 23.44 -16.83 6.67
N ALA A 429 24.64 -16.68 7.24
CA ALA A 429 24.81 -16.47 8.68
C ALA A 429 24.34 -15.06 9.12
N ASP A 430 24.22 -14.12 8.19
CA ASP A 430 23.53 -12.85 8.40
C ASP A 430 22.05 -13.00 7.99
N PRO A 431 21.07 -12.82 8.91
CA PRO A 431 19.66 -12.99 8.60
C PRO A 431 19.10 -11.91 7.65
N SER A 432 19.82 -10.81 7.42
CA SER A 432 19.45 -9.80 6.42
C SER A 432 19.87 -10.16 4.99
N LEU A 433 20.70 -11.20 4.82
CA LEU A 433 21.29 -11.57 3.52
C LEU A 433 20.94 -13.01 3.12
N SER A 434 20.39 -13.14 1.92
CA SER A 434 20.21 -14.42 1.21
C SER A 434 21.28 -14.58 0.14
N ARG A 435 21.86 -15.79 0.04
CA ARG A 435 22.78 -16.16 -1.04
C ARG A 435 22.01 -16.85 -2.16
N MET A 436 22.24 -16.41 -3.39
CA MET A 436 21.73 -17.01 -4.61
C MET A 436 22.88 -17.68 -5.38
N THR A 437 22.65 -18.88 -5.93
CA THR A 437 23.49 -19.45 -7.00
C THR A 437 22.61 -19.57 -8.24
N LEU A 438 23.13 -19.12 -9.37
CA LEU A 438 22.46 -19.15 -10.67
C LEU A 438 23.40 -19.83 -11.66
N VAL A 439 22.88 -20.77 -12.46
CA VAL A 439 23.59 -21.35 -13.60
C VAL A 439 22.90 -20.94 -14.90
N THR A 440 23.70 -20.52 -15.87
CA THR A 440 23.30 -19.98 -17.16
C THR A 440 24.42 -20.25 -18.17
N ALA A 441 24.08 -20.43 -19.44
CA ALA A 441 25.03 -20.54 -20.54
C ALA A 441 25.05 -19.26 -21.40
N GLY A 442 26.21 -18.93 -21.96
CA GLY A 442 26.45 -17.77 -22.83
C GLY A 442 27.92 -17.68 -23.25
N SER A 443 28.26 -16.76 -24.14
CA SER A 443 29.66 -16.36 -24.38
C SER A 443 30.21 -15.51 -23.22
N GLU A 444 31.52 -15.35 -23.14
CA GLU A 444 32.16 -14.51 -22.11
C GLU A 444 31.60 -13.08 -22.10
N ASP A 445 31.38 -12.47 -23.27
CA ASP A 445 30.73 -11.15 -23.39
C ASP A 445 29.33 -11.11 -22.75
N ILE A 446 28.56 -12.19 -22.90
CA ILE A 446 27.19 -12.30 -22.35
C ILE A 446 27.25 -12.49 -20.84
N VAL A 447 28.18 -13.31 -20.32
CA VAL A 447 28.35 -13.55 -18.88
C VAL A 447 28.88 -12.30 -18.17
N GLU A 448 29.82 -11.56 -18.79
CA GLU A 448 30.30 -10.29 -18.27
C GLU A 448 29.19 -9.22 -18.31
N GLN A 449 28.37 -9.20 -19.36
CA GLN A 449 27.19 -8.33 -19.46
C GLN A 449 26.11 -8.66 -18.41
N MET A 450 25.78 -9.94 -18.21
CA MET A 450 24.89 -10.40 -17.12
C MET A 450 25.41 -9.91 -15.77
N THR A 451 26.70 -10.09 -15.50
CA THR A 451 27.37 -9.66 -14.27
C THR A 451 27.29 -8.14 -14.09
N LYS A 452 27.56 -7.36 -15.15
CA LYS A 452 27.43 -5.90 -15.14
C LYS A 452 26.00 -5.41 -14.90
N TYR A 453 24.97 -6.17 -15.31
CA TYR A 453 23.57 -5.82 -15.03
C TYR A 453 23.09 -6.26 -13.65
N LEU A 454 23.52 -7.42 -13.15
CA LEU A 454 23.20 -7.88 -11.81
C LEU A 454 23.76 -6.94 -10.74
N ASN A 455 25.02 -6.49 -10.84
CA ASN A 455 25.62 -5.49 -9.94
C ASN A 455 24.99 -4.08 -10.06
N ARG A 456 23.98 -3.85 -10.92
CA ARG A 456 23.22 -2.60 -11.00
C ARG A 456 21.84 -2.68 -10.33
N LEU A 457 21.43 -3.85 -9.84
CA LEU A 457 20.24 -3.99 -9.01
C LEU A 457 20.60 -3.54 -7.58
N ILE A 458 19.83 -2.60 -7.02
CA ILE A 458 20.12 -1.96 -5.72
C ILE A 458 20.24 -2.99 -4.58
N GLU A 459 19.51 -4.10 -4.68
CA GLU A 459 19.47 -5.20 -3.70
C GLU A 459 20.62 -6.21 -3.85
N VAL A 460 21.37 -6.18 -4.95
CA VAL A 460 22.45 -7.14 -5.22
C VAL A 460 23.76 -6.60 -4.65
N VAL A 461 24.00 -6.92 -3.38
CA VAL A 461 25.20 -6.51 -2.63
C VAL A 461 26.50 -6.90 -3.34
N LYS A 462 26.54 -8.07 -4.01
CA LYS A 462 27.71 -8.56 -4.74
C LYS A 462 27.36 -9.69 -5.71
N VAL A 463 27.91 -9.66 -6.92
CA VAL A 463 27.96 -10.80 -7.85
C VAL A 463 29.36 -11.43 -7.83
N ILE A 464 29.44 -12.76 -7.95
CA ILE A 464 30.70 -13.50 -8.05
C ILE A 464 30.51 -14.60 -9.09
N ASP A 465 31.31 -14.56 -10.16
CA ASP A 465 31.52 -15.73 -11.01
C ASP A 465 32.43 -16.73 -10.26
N LEU A 466 31.95 -17.96 -10.13
CA LEU A 466 32.69 -19.05 -9.48
C LEU A 466 33.60 -19.82 -10.45
N THR A 467 33.32 -19.75 -11.75
CA THR A 467 34.08 -20.45 -12.80
C THR A 467 35.42 -19.76 -13.10
N ALA A 468 35.49 -18.45 -12.92
CA ALA A 468 36.70 -17.63 -12.96
C ALA A 468 37.73 -17.92 -11.82
N GLY A 469 37.54 -18.99 -11.04
CA GLY A 469 38.43 -19.38 -9.95
C GLY A 469 38.28 -20.85 -9.55
N ALA A 470 39.00 -21.27 -8.50
CA ALA A 470 38.87 -22.63 -7.97
C ALA A 470 37.57 -22.76 -7.17
N TYR A 471 36.67 -23.65 -7.58
CA TYR A 471 35.36 -23.86 -6.91
C TYR A 471 35.05 -25.33 -6.59
N LEU A 472 33.96 -25.53 -5.87
CA LEU A 472 33.27 -26.79 -5.60
C LEU A 472 31.81 -26.62 -6.04
N GLU A 473 31.29 -27.61 -6.75
CA GLU A 473 29.90 -27.69 -7.18
C GLU A 473 29.26 -28.96 -6.64
N ARG A 474 28.06 -28.84 -6.06
CA ARG A 474 27.23 -29.98 -5.71
C ARG A 474 25.76 -29.74 -6.00
N GLU A 475 25.12 -30.80 -6.46
CA GLU A 475 23.70 -30.97 -6.68
C GLU A 475 23.23 -32.27 -6.01
N LEU A 476 21.96 -32.31 -5.64
CA LEU A 476 21.25 -33.48 -5.13
C LEU A 476 20.20 -33.93 -6.17
N LEU A 477 20.25 -35.20 -6.53
CA LEU A 477 19.26 -35.90 -7.35
C LEU A 477 18.46 -36.85 -6.44
N LEU A 478 17.14 -36.69 -6.45
CA LEU A 478 16.20 -37.72 -6.01
C LEU A 478 15.52 -38.31 -7.24
N ILE A 479 15.58 -39.62 -7.41
CA ILE A 479 15.04 -40.30 -8.59
C ILE A 479 14.28 -41.57 -8.19
N LYS A 480 13.04 -41.68 -8.67
CA LYS A 480 12.18 -42.83 -8.45
C LYS A 480 12.12 -43.66 -9.73
N VAL A 481 12.40 -44.95 -9.59
CA VAL A 481 12.45 -45.90 -10.70
C VAL A 481 11.58 -47.12 -10.40
N ARG A 482 11.01 -47.69 -11.45
CA ARG A 482 10.42 -49.02 -11.45
C ARG A 482 11.53 -50.05 -11.21
N ALA A 483 11.26 -51.00 -10.34
CA ALA A 483 12.21 -52.03 -9.93
C ALA A 483 11.46 -53.34 -9.60
N VAL A 484 11.19 -54.14 -10.63
CA VAL A 484 10.48 -55.42 -10.57
C VAL A 484 11.38 -56.54 -11.07
N GLY A 485 11.41 -57.67 -10.37
CA GLY A 485 12.20 -58.84 -10.76
C GLY A 485 13.69 -58.51 -10.93
N LYS A 486 14.23 -58.70 -12.14
CA LYS A 486 15.67 -58.53 -12.45
C LYS A 486 16.15 -57.08 -12.32
N GLU A 487 15.29 -56.11 -12.62
CA GLU A 487 15.57 -54.66 -12.56
C GLU A 487 16.17 -54.25 -11.20
N ARG A 488 15.71 -54.89 -10.11
CA ARG A 488 16.13 -54.60 -8.73
C ARG A 488 17.63 -54.71 -8.51
N GLU A 489 18.24 -55.81 -8.96
CA GLU A 489 19.68 -56.03 -8.73
C GLU A 489 20.54 -55.18 -9.67
N GLU A 490 19.98 -54.73 -10.80
CA GLU A 490 20.64 -53.80 -11.72
C GLU A 490 20.67 -52.37 -11.18
N ILE A 491 19.52 -51.87 -10.73
CA ILE A 491 19.39 -50.53 -10.14
C ILE A 491 20.23 -50.42 -8.84
N LYS A 492 20.32 -51.48 -8.04
CA LYS A 492 21.26 -51.56 -6.90
C LYS A 492 22.72 -51.37 -7.34
N ARG A 493 23.18 -52.13 -8.35
CA ARG A 493 24.56 -52.01 -8.85
C ARG A 493 24.85 -50.61 -9.39
N MET A 494 23.91 -50.00 -10.12
CA MET A 494 24.07 -48.61 -10.57
C MET A 494 24.15 -47.63 -9.39
N ALA A 495 23.33 -47.81 -8.35
CA ALA A 495 23.42 -47.01 -7.14
C ALA A 495 24.81 -47.12 -6.49
N GLU A 496 25.34 -48.33 -6.34
CA GLU A 496 26.67 -48.58 -5.76
C GLU A 496 27.80 -47.94 -6.59
N ILE A 497 27.80 -48.14 -7.91
CA ILE A 497 28.79 -47.58 -8.86
C ILE A 497 28.84 -46.05 -8.75
N PHE A 498 27.69 -45.39 -8.78
CA PHE A 498 27.59 -43.93 -8.69
C PHE A 498 27.59 -43.40 -7.24
N ARG A 499 27.80 -44.26 -6.24
CA ARG A 499 27.79 -43.92 -4.79
C ARG A 499 26.49 -43.23 -4.34
N GLY A 500 25.37 -43.62 -4.94
CA GLY A 500 24.03 -43.28 -4.51
C GLY A 500 23.57 -44.13 -3.32
N ARG A 501 22.40 -43.80 -2.80
CA ARG A 501 21.73 -44.49 -1.70
C ARG A 501 20.30 -44.78 -2.09
N ILE A 502 19.81 -46.00 -1.86
CA ILE A 502 18.37 -46.28 -1.93
C ILE A 502 17.76 -45.79 -0.62
N ILE A 503 16.85 -44.81 -0.70
CA ILE A 503 16.23 -44.15 0.46
C ILE A 503 14.80 -44.63 0.73
N ASP A 504 14.15 -45.26 -0.26
CA ASP A 504 12.83 -45.86 -0.13
C ASP A 504 12.67 -47.06 -1.08
N VAL A 505 11.87 -48.05 -0.67
CA VAL A 505 11.68 -49.35 -1.33
C VAL A 505 10.23 -49.79 -1.20
N THR A 506 9.56 -50.02 -2.34
CA THR A 506 8.21 -50.61 -2.40
C THR A 506 8.24 -52.01 -3.01
N ASP A 507 7.07 -52.58 -3.36
CA ASP A 507 6.97 -53.81 -4.14
C ASP A 507 7.30 -53.61 -5.64
N LYS A 508 7.20 -52.36 -6.15
CA LYS A 508 7.38 -52.03 -7.58
C LYS A 508 8.43 -50.97 -7.87
N THR A 509 8.99 -50.28 -6.87
CA THR A 509 9.88 -49.14 -7.05
C THR A 509 11.04 -49.10 -6.06
N TYR A 510 12.12 -48.45 -6.47
CA TYR A 510 13.13 -47.87 -5.59
C TYR A 510 13.13 -46.34 -5.75
N THR A 511 13.35 -45.61 -4.67
CA THR A 511 13.70 -44.19 -4.71
C THR A 511 15.15 -44.03 -4.27
N LEU A 512 15.95 -43.32 -5.06
CA LEU A 512 17.39 -43.17 -4.84
C LEU A 512 17.77 -41.70 -4.61
N GLU A 513 18.72 -41.50 -3.70
CA GLU A 513 19.42 -40.26 -3.41
C GLU A 513 20.84 -40.32 -3.99
N LEU A 514 21.20 -39.35 -4.83
CA LEU A 514 22.57 -39.19 -5.32
C LEU A 514 23.04 -37.75 -5.14
N THR A 515 24.31 -37.58 -4.83
CA THR A 515 24.99 -36.28 -4.84
C THR A 515 26.19 -36.29 -5.77
N GLY A 516 26.41 -35.17 -6.45
CA GLY A 516 27.43 -35.05 -7.48
C GLY A 516 27.58 -33.61 -7.96
N ASP A 517 28.55 -33.40 -8.83
CA ASP A 517 28.49 -32.37 -9.87
C ASP A 517 27.46 -32.80 -10.93
N SER A 518 26.96 -31.84 -11.71
CA SER A 518 25.84 -32.05 -12.63
C SER A 518 26.09 -33.23 -13.60
N GLY A 519 27.27 -33.27 -14.24
CA GLY A 519 27.63 -34.32 -15.19
C GLY A 519 27.70 -35.74 -14.61
N LYS A 520 28.06 -35.91 -13.33
CA LYS A 520 27.96 -37.22 -12.65
C LYS A 520 26.50 -37.67 -12.52
N LEU A 521 25.59 -36.73 -12.25
CA LEU A 521 24.16 -37.03 -12.08
C LEU A 521 23.49 -37.31 -13.43
N ASP A 522 23.86 -36.58 -14.48
CA ASP A 522 23.43 -36.85 -15.86
C ASP A 522 23.87 -38.25 -16.32
N ALA A 523 25.14 -38.59 -16.10
CA ALA A 523 25.68 -39.92 -16.40
C ALA A 523 25.00 -41.05 -15.60
N PHE A 524 24.45 -40.78 -14.41
CA PHE A 524 23.61 -41.74 -13.69
C PHE A 524 22.23 -41.87 -14.33
N ILE A 525 21.58 -40.75 -14.68
CA ILE A 525 20.25 -40.75 -15.30
C ILE A 525 20.27 -41.50 -16.64
N ASP A 526 21.27 -41.24 -17.49
CA ASP A 526 21.42 -41.93 -18.77
C ASP A 526 21.94 -43.39 -18.65
N SER A 527 22.41 -43.80 -17.47
CA SER A 527 22.74 -45.22 -17.18
C SER A 527 21.50 -46.09 -16.86
N ILE A 528 20.32 -45.47 -16.72
CA ILE A 528 19.05 -46.15 -16.43
C ILE A 528 18.14 -46.07 -17.66
N GLU A 529 17.50 -47.17 -18.02
CA GLU A 529 16.51 -47.15 -19.10
C GLU A 529 15.39 -46.14 -18.79
N ARG A 530 15.13 -45.21 -19.71
CA ARG A 530 14.11 -44.15 -19.56
C ARG A 530 12.69 -44.70 -19.39
N SER A 531 12.46 -45.96 -19.77
CA SER A 531 11.25 -46.77 -19.54
C SER A 531 10.97 -47.07 -18.05
N LEU A 532 12.02 -47.13 -17.23
CA LEU A 532 11.97 -47.44 -15.80
C LEU A 532 11.88 -46.19 -14.93
N ILE A 533 12.30 -45.03 -15.44
CA ILE A 533 12.26 -43.76 -14.70
C ILE A 533 10.79 -43.30 -14.53
N LEU A 534 10.39 -43.07 -13.27
CA LEU A 534 9.03 -42.65 -12.91
C LEU A 534 8.97 -41.18 -12.47
N GLU A 535 10.02 -40.69 -11.82
CA GLU A 535 10.09 -39.33 -11.27
C GLU A 535 11.56 -38.92 -11.11
N ILE A 536 11.90 -37.68 -11.50
CA ILE A 536 13.20 -37.05 -11.25
C ILE A 536 12.94 -35.71 -10.54
N VAL A 537 13.65 -35.48 -9.44
CA VAL A 537 13.73 -34.20 -8.75
C VAL A 537 15.20 -33.85 -8.54
N ARG A 538 15.59 -32.64 -8.95
CA ARG A 538 16.93 -32.10 -8.80
C ARG A 538 16.88 -30.82 -7.99
N THR A 539 17.90 -30.55 -7.16
CA THR A 539 18.02 -29.26 -6.47
C THR A 539 18.51 -28.14 -7.38
N GLY A 540 19.11 -28.47 -8.52
CA GLY A 540 19.99 -27.56 -9.22
C GLY A 540 21.37 -27.47 -8.54
N ALA A 541 22.32 -26.86 -9.26
CA ALA A 541 23.70 -26.75 -8.79
C ALA A 541 23.85 -25.71 -7.68
N SER A 542 24.67 -26.04 -6.69
CA SER A 542 25.08 -25.16 -5.59
C SER A 542 26.60 -25.07 -5.56
N GLY A 543 27.14 -23.85 -5.68
CA GLY A 543 28.57 -23.60 -5.81
C GLY A 543 29.20 -22.90 -4.62
N ILE A 544 30.50 -23.13 -4.36
CA ILE A 544 31.30 -22.33 -3.43
C ILE A 544 32.77 -22.29 -3.86
N GLY A 545 33.45 -21.15 -3.69
CA GLY A 545 34.88 -21.01 -3.96
C GLY A 545 35.75 -21.81 -2.97
N ARG A 546 36.93 -22.25 -3.40
CA ARG A 546 37.95 -22.90 -2.56
C ARG A 546 38.98 -21.89 -2.06
N GLY A 547 39.16 -21.78 -0.75
CA GLY A 547 40.25 -21.01 -0.14
C GLY A 547 39.89 -20.50 1.26
N GLU A 548 40.89 -20.00 1.99
CA GLU A 548 40.71 -19.45 3.34
C GLU A 548 40.01 -18.07 3.38
N ARG A 549 39.82 -17.44 2.21
CA ARG A 549 38.97 -16.25 2.08
C ARG A 549 37.50 -16.63 2.26
N ILE A 550 37.09 -16.70 3.52
CA ILE A 550 35.70 -16.43 3.92
C ILE A 550 35.24 -15.19 3.16
N LEU A 551 34.04 -15.23 2.57
CA LEU A 551 33.35 -14.04 2.08
C LEU A 551 32.90 -13.19 3.27
N LYS A 552 33.86 -12.55 3.93
CA LYS A 552 33.60 -11.38 4.75
C LYS A 552 33.09 -10.29 3.82
N LEU A 553 31.97 -9.71 4.22
CA LEU A 553 31.42 -8.47 3.68
C LEU A 553 32.35 -7.32 4.10
#